data_AF-A0A640P4K2-F1
#
_entry.id   AF-A0A640P4K2-F1
#
_cell.length_a   1.000
_cell.length_b   1.000
_cell.length_c   1.000
_cell.angle_alpha   90.00
_cell.angle_beta   90.00
_cell.angle_gamma   90.00
#
_symmetry.space_group_name_H-M   'P 1'
#
loop_
_entity.id
_entity.type
_entity.pdbx_description
1 polymer ?
#
loop_
_entity_poly.entity_id
_entity_poly.type
_entity_poly.pdbx_seq_one_letter_code
_entity_poly.pdbx_strand_id
1 'polypeptide(L)'
;MNFALKATTKLHKAIKDGHFGIFTTHDIALATEESVNNNFRKKLSKGVSNGWLLKVCRDMYTLPNNEPTKRGVLEYIACRLHWDKFIYVSLESELSRQGIISQVPFGYLTVMTQGRSGKVETRYGTVEFTHTSRKKLTEADVYYDPDARIFRARAKRAIADLKRVGRNVNMINKEVIND
;
A
#
# COMPACT_ATOMS: atom_id res chain seq x y z
N MET A 1 -27.96 3.28 19.12
CA MET A 1 -26.57 3.81 19.00
C MET A 1 -26.44 4.48 17.64
N ASN A 2 -26.00 5.75 17.56
CA ASN A 2 -25.74 6.42 16.29
C ASN A 2 -24.71 5.60 15.47
N PHE A 3 -24.90 5.48 14.14
CA PHE A 3 -24.02 4.74 13.23
C PHE A 3 -22.55 5.08 13.44
N ALA A 4 -22.23 6.38 13.60
CA ALA A 4 -20.87 6.83 13.86
C ALA A 4 -20.27 6.17 15.10
N LEU A 5 -20.98 6.19 16.23
CA LEU A 5 -20.53 5.58 17.49
C LEU A 5 -20.41 4.05 17.38
N LYS A 6 -21.33 3.38 16.69
CA LYS A 6 -21.23 1.92 16.42
C LYS A 6 -19.95 1.62 15.63
N ALA A 7 -19.72 2.35 14.54
CA ALA A 7 -18.57 2.17 13.68
C ALA A 7 -17.26 2.44 14.43
N THR A 8 -17.09 3.63 15.01
CA THR A 8 -15.83 4.00 15.67
C THR A 8 -15.48 3.04 16.81
N THR A 9 -16.45 2.66 17.64
CA THR A 9 -16.22 1.72 18.75
C THR A 9 -15.69 0.36 18.26
N LYS A 10 -16.28 -0.20 17.20
CA LYS A 10 -15.85 -1.48 16.63
C LYS A 10 -14.48 -1.37 15.97
N LEU A 11 -14.22 -0.29 15.24
CA LEU A 11 -12.93 -0.04 14.59
C LEU A 11 -11.81 0.19 15.63
N HIS A 12 -12.06 0.96 16.69
CA HIS A 12 -11.15 1.13 17.82
C HIS A 12 -10.80 -0.20 18.47
N LYS A 13 -11.80 -1.05 18.73
CA LYS A 13 -11.57 -2.40 19.26
C LYS A 13 -10.71 -3.23 18.29
N ALA A 14 -10.99 -3.21 16.99
CA ALA A 14 -10.19 -3.93 16.01
C ALA A 14 -8.72 -3.49 16.02
N ILE A 15 -8.44 -2.19 16.13
CA ILE A 15 -7.06 -1.67 16.26
C ILE A 15 -6.39 -2.21 17.53
N LYS A 16 -7.09 -2.17 18.67
CA LYS A 16 -6.60 -2.73 19.94
C LYS A 16 -6.29 -4.22 19.85
N ASP A 17 -7.09 -4.95 19.07
CA ASP A 17 -6.93 -6.38 18.82
C ASP A 17 -5.91 -6.68 17.70
N GLY A 18 -5.15 -5.69 17.23
CA GLY A 18 -4.00 -5.88 16.33
C GLY A 18 -4.22 -5.48 14.87
N HIS A 19 -5.41 -5.01 14.49
CA HIS A 19 -5.68 -4.54 13.13
C HIS A 19 -4.71 -3.41 12.73
N PHE A 20 -4.43 -3.29 11.42
CA PHE A 20 -3.42 -2.34 10.94
C PHE A 20 -3.79 -0.87 11.17
N GLY A 21 -5.09 -0.56 11.22
CA GLY A 21 -5.61 0.82 11.39
C GLY A 21 -6.07 1.48 10.10
N ILE A 22 -6.01 0.77 8.97
CA ILE A 22 -6.61 1.18 7.69
C ILE A 22 -7.70 0.17 7.35
N PHE A 23 -8.92 0.66 7.22
CA PHE A 23 -10.11 -0.15 7.00
C PHE A 23 -10.67 0.10 5.61
N THR A 24 -11.01 -0.96 4.90
CA THR A 24 -11.76 -0.85 3.66
C THR A 24 -13.23 -0.56 3.93
N THR A 25 -13.98 -0.12 2.91
CA THR A 25 -15.45 -0.06 2.97
C THR A 25 -16.05 -1.39 3.46
N HIS A 26 -15.51 -2.53 3.00
CA HIS A 26 -16.00 -3.85 3.40
C HIS A 26 -15.70 -4.17 4.87
N ASP A 27 -14.52 -3.78 5.38
CA ASP A 27 -14.16 -3.96 6.79
C ASP A 27 -15.13 -3.19 7.71
N ILE A 28 -15.48 -1.95 7.33
CA ILE A 28 -16.43 -1.13 8.10
C ILE A 28 -17.84 -1.72 7.99
N ALA A 29 -18.26 -2.15 6.79
CA ALA A 29 -19.56 -2.76 6.57
C ALA A 29 -19.74 -4.00 7.47
N LEU A 30 -18.74 -4.89 7.47
CA LEU A 30 -18.68 -6.07 8.34
C LEU A 30 -18.75 -5.67 9.82
N ALA A 31 -17.94 -4.71 10.26
CA ALA A 31 -17.93 -4.24 11.65
C ALA A 31 -19.27 -3.63 12.10
N THR A 32 -20.03 -3.06 11.16
CA THR A 32 -21.34 -2.47 11.40
C THR A 32 -22.52 -3.39 11.10
N GLU A 33 -22.27 -4.62 10.62
CA GLU A 33 -23.28 -5.59 10.16
C GLU A 33 -24.20 -4.99 9.07
N GLU A 34 -23.63 -4.19 8.17
CA GLU A 34 -24.34 -3.59 7.03
C GLU A 34 -23.81 -4.15 5.71
N SER A 35 -24.60 -4.03 4.64
CA SER A 35 -24.16 -4.36 3.28
C SER A 35 -23.51 -3.16 2.59
N VAL A 36 -22.50 -3.43 1.76
CA VAL A 36 -21.88 -2.40 0.93
C VAL A 36 -22.84 -2.01 -0.20
N ASN A 37 -23.38 -0.80 -0.12
CA ASN A 37 -24.26 -0.20 -1.13
C ASN A 37 -24.07 1.33 -1.20
N ASN A 38 -24.74 2.00 -2.15
CA ASN A 38 -24.59 3.45 -2.33
C ASN A 38 -24.96 4.27 -1.09
N ASN A 39 -25.96 3.83 -0.31
CA ASN A 39 -26.33 4.50 0.94
C ASN A 39 -25.25 4.32 2.01
N PHE A 40 -24.66 3.14 2.12
CA PHE A 40 -23.53 2.89 3.02
C PHE A 40 -22.33 3.78 2.67
N ARG A 41 -22.01 3.90 1.38
CA ARG A 41 -20.95 4.79 0.89
C ARG A 41 -21.22 6.26 1.22
N LYS A 42 -22.48 6.70 1.11
CA LYS A 42 -22.90 8.05 1.54
C LYS A 42 -22.72 8.23 3.05
N LYS A 43 -23.03 7.23 3.89
CA LYS A 43 -22.77 7.27 5.34
C LYS A 43 -21.28 7.45 5.64
N LEU A 44 -20.39 6.71 4.97
CA LEU A 44 -18.94 6.86 5.12
C LEU A 44 -18.45 8.23 4.65
N SER A 45 -18.95 8.71 3.50
CA SER A 45 -18.64 10.05 3.00
C SER A 45 -19.05 11.13 3.99
N LYS A 46 -20.25 11.02 4.57
CA LYS A 46 -20.71 11.92 5.64
C LYS A 46 -19.84 11.79 6.88
N GLY A 47 -19.31 10.59 7.16
CA GLY A 47 -18.36 10.39 8.24
C GLY A 47 -17.03 11.09 8.07
N VAL A 48 -16.53 11.13 6.84
CA VAL A 48 -15.36 11.94 6.48
C VAL A 48 -15.66 13.43 6.61
N SER A 49 -16.79 13.90 6.05
CA SER A 49 -17.20 15.31 6.17
C SER A 49 -17.39 15.76 7.62
N ASN A 50 -17.88 14.88 8.49
CA ASN A 50 -18.10 15.16 9.91
C ASN A 50 -16.87 14.86 10.79
N GLY A 51 -15.75 14.44 10.21
CA GLY A 51 -14.47 14.30 10.92
C GLY A 51 -14.31 13.06 11.82
N TRP A 52 -15.24 12.11 11.84
CA TRP A 52 -15.08 10.87 12.62
C TRP A 52 -14.44 9.72 11.82
N LEU A 53 -14.25 9.91 10.52
CA LEU A 53 -13.37 9.12 9.66
C LEU A 53 -12.40 10.03 8.91
N LEU A 54 -11.22 9.51 8.60
CA LEU A 54 -10.29 10.12 7.67
C LEU A 54 -10.22 9.26 6.42
N LYS A 55 -10.31 9.89 5.25
CA LYS A 55 -10.13 9.19 3.96
C LYS A 55 -8.65 8.92 3.74
N VAL A 56 -8.30 7.66 3.49
CA VAL A 56 -6.94 7.26 3.12
C VAL A 56 -6.76 7.34 1.61
N CYS A 57 -7.61 6.63 0.86
CA CYS A 57 -7.71 6.70 -0.60
C CYS A 57 -9.10 6.22 -1.03
N ARG A 58 -9.29 5.79 -2.28
CA ARG A 58 -10.54 5.14 -2.68
C ARG A 58 -10.76 3.88 -1.83
N ASP A 59 -11.97 3.74 -1.30
CA ASP A 59 -12.41 2.57 -0.52
C ASP A 59 -11.64 2.28 0.77
N MET A 60 -10.79 3.20 1.25
CA MET A 60 -10.02 3.02 2.48
C MET A 60 -10.10 4.23 3.40
N TYR A 61 -10.23 3.96 4.69
CA TYR A 61 -10.43 4.94 5.75
C TYR A 61 -9.60 4.58 6.98
N THR A 62 -9.38 5.56 7.84
CA THR A 62 -8.79 5.38 9.17
C THR A 62 -9.57 6.20 10.20
N LEU A 63 -9.33 5.92 11.48
CA LEU A 63 -9.88 6.71 12.56
C LEU A 63 -8.94 7.88 12.89
N PRO A 64 -9.47 9.10 13.11
CA PRO A 64 -8.69 10.19 13.68
C PRO A 64 -8.00 9.76 14.98
N ASN A 65 -6.76 10.20 15.20
CA ASN A 65 -5.92 9.88 16.36
C ASN A 65 -5.55 8.39 16.53
N ASN A 66 -5.91 7.53 15.58
CA ASN A 66 -5.53 6.12 15.54
C ASN A 66 -4.99 5.73 14.16
N GLU A 67 -4.37 6.69 13.48
CA GLU A 67 -3.67 6.46 12.21
C GLU A 67 -2.51 5.47 12.43
N PRO A 68 -2.23 4.57 11.46
CA PRO A 68 -1.14 3.59 11.57
C PRO A 68 0.21 4.30 11.72
N THR A 69 0.92 3.98 12.79
CA THR A 69 2.32 4.40 13.03
C THR A 69 3.33 3.32 12.68
N LYS A 70 2.85 2.16 12.20
CA LYS A 70 3.66 0.98 11.87
C LYS A 70 4.44 1.21 10.57
N ARG A 71 5.61 0.58 10.42
CA ARG A 71 6.34 0.54 9.14
C ARG A 71 5.48 -0.15 8.07
N GLY A 72 5.70 0.24 6.81
CA GLY A 72 5.05 -0.39 5.67
C GLY A 72 3.61 0.08 5.39
N VAL A 73 3.27 1.35 5.68
CA VAL A 73 1.91 1.87 5.47
C VAL A 73 1.53 1.89 3.99
N LEU A 74 2.41 2.39 3.12
CA LEU A 74 2.17 2.40 1.68
C LEU A 74 2.15 0.98 1.11
N GLU A 75 3.01 0.09 1.61
CA GLU A 75 3.03 -1.32 1.25
C GLU A 75 1.73 -2.03 1.63
N TYR A 76 1.21 -1.77 2.84
CA TYR A 76 -0.09 -2.28 3.26
C TYR A 76 -1.22 -1.77 2.35
N ILE A 77 -1.24 -0.47 2.03
CA ILE A 77 -2.23 0.11 1.11
C ILE A 77 -2.10 -0.52 -0.28
N ALA A 78 -0.88 -0.73 -0.78
CA ALA A 78 -0.62 -1.36 -2.06
C ALA A 78 -1.21 -2.78 -2.11
N CYS A 79 -0.94 -3.59 -1.08
CA CYS A 79 -1.51 -4.93 -0.94
C CYS A 79 -3.05 -4.92 -0.91
N ARG A 80 -3.66 -3.93 -0.24
CA ARG A 80 -5.13 -3.83 -0.19
C ARG A 80 -5.76 -3.34 -1.50
N LEU A 81 -5.09 -2.45 -2.23
CA LEU A 81 -5.56 -1.96 -3.53
C LEU A 81 -5.54 -3.06 -4.60
N HIS A 82 -4.58 -3.97 -4.52
CA HIS A 82 -4.35 -5.06 -5.47
C HIS A 82 -4.44 -6.43 -4.76
N TRP A 83 -5.41 -6.58 -3.85
CA TRP A 83 -5.56 -7.76 -2.98
C TRP A 83 -5.70 -9.09 -3.73
N ASP A 84 -6.18 -9.04 -4.97
CA ASP A 84 -6.40 -10.19 -5.85
C ASP A 84 -5.28 -10.34 -6.91
N LYS A 85 -4.19 -9.59 -6.79
CA LYS A 85 -3.06 -9.60 -7.74
C LYS A 85 -1.75 -9.86 -7.02
N PHE A 86 -0.83 -10.51 -7.72
CA PHE A 86 0.55 -10.56 -7.28
C PHE A 86 1.22 -9.19 -7.50
N ILE A 87 1.83 -8.66 -6.45
CA ILE A 87 2.57 -7.40 -6.45
C ILE A 87 3.88 -7.53 -5.69
N TYR A 88 4.85 -6.69 -6.02
CA TYR A 88 6.11 -6.58 -5.28
C TYR A 88 6.72 -5.19 -5.41
N VAL A 89 7.37 -4.71 -4.35
CA VAL A 89 8.13 -3.45 -4.37
C VAL A 89 9.37 -3.65 -5.24
N SER A 90 9.61 -2.73 -6.17
CA SER A 90 10.74 -2.79 -7.11
C SER A 90 11.10 -1.37 -7.54
N LEU A 91 11.86 -1.23 -8.63
CA LEU A 91 12.29 0.04 -9.21
C LEU A 91 13.04 0.89 -8.17
N GLU A 92 12.88 2.20 -8.20
CA GLU A 92 13.64 3.12 -7.36
C GLU A 92 13.40 2.90 -5.87
N SER A 93 12.17 2.58 -5.44
CA SER A 93 11.89 2.39 -4.00
C SER A 93 12.70 1.25 -3.42
N GLU A 94 12.79 0.13 -4.14
CA GLU A 94 13.56 -1.02 -3.66
C GLU A 94 15.07 -0.81 -3.81
N LEU A 95 15.52 -0.17 -4.90
CA LEU A 95 16.93 0.16 -5.09
C LEU A 95 17.44 1.14 -4.02
N SER A 96 16.63 2.14 -3.66
CA SER A 96 16.98 3.09 -2.60
C SER A 96 17.00 2.42 -1.24
N ARG A 97 16.02 1.55 -0.95
CA ARG A 97 16.00 0.74 0.27
C ARG A 97 17.24 -0.15 0.41
N GLN A 98 17.82 -0.62 -0.70
CA GLN A 98 19.04 -1.45 -0.74
C GLN A 98 20.33 -0.62 -0.82
N GLY A 99 20.26 0.72 -0.79
CA GLY A 99 21.45 1.59 -0.89
C GLY A 99 22.07 1.67 -2.29
N ILE A 100 21.42 1.11 -3.32
CA ILE A 100 21.93 1.07 -4.70
C ILE A 100 21.74 2.42 -5.41
N ILE A 101 20.73 3.21 -5.01
CA ILE A 101 20.58 4.60 -5.44
C ILE A 101 20.48 5.51 -4.22
N SER A 102 20.98 6.74 -4.33
CA SER A 102 21.14 7.62 -3.18
C SER A 102 19.82 8.07 -2.55
N GLN A 103 18.77 8.34 -3.32
CA GLN A 103 17.49 8.86 -2.80
C GLN A 103 16.29 8.55 -3.71
N VAL A 104 15.10 8.49 -3.12
CA VAL A 104 13.78 8.55 -3.78
C VAL A 104 12.93 9.64 -3.16
N PRO A 105 11.91 10.16 -3.88
CA PRO A 105 10.95 11.08 -3.29
C PRO A 105 10.34 10.52 -2.01
N PHE A 106 10.34 11.32 -0.94
CA PHE A 106 9.72 10.93 0.33
C PHE A 106 8.22 10.66 0.14
N GLY A 107 7.72 9.60 0.78
CA GLY A 107 6.31 9.22 0.66
C GLY A 107 5.91 8.70 -0.72
N TYR A 108 6.83 8.08 -1.45
CA TYR A 108 6.56 7.47 -2.76
C TYR A 108 6.96 5.99 -2.78
N LEU A 109 6.05 5.12 -3.21
CA LEU A 109 6.28 3.68 -3.32
C LEU A 109 6.07 3.21 -4.76
N THR A 110 7.10 2.60 -5.35
CA THR A 110 7.07 2.00 -6.69
C THR A 110 6.85 0.49 -6.60
N VAL A 111 5.78 0.02 -7.22
CA VAL A 111 5.31 -1.36 -7.13
C VAL A 111 5.11 -1.94 -8.52
N MET A 112 5.64 -3.13 -8.74
CA MET A 112 5.37 -3.93 -9.92
C MET A 112 4.13 -4.78 -9.66
N THR A 113 3.20 -4.84 -10.63
CA THR A 113 1.94 -5.55 -10.44
C THR A 113 1.52 -6.37 -11.66
N GLN A 114 0.89 -7.51 -11.43
CA GLN A 114 0.15 -8.24 -12.48
C GLN A 114 -1.24 -7.64 -12.76
N GLY A 115 -1.70 -6.68 -11.97
CA GLY A 115 -2.91 -5.88 -12.21
C GLY A 115 -2.66 -4.67 -13.11
N ARG A 116 -3.58 -3.71 -13.10
CA ARG A 116 -3.46 -2.46 -13.89
C ARG A 116 -2.32 -1.57 -13.39
N SER A 117 -1.66 -0.85 -14.31
CA SER A 117 -0.81 0.29 -13.93
C SER A 117 -1.64 1.45 -13.38
N GLY A 118 -1.01 2.34 -12.63
CA GLY A 118 -1.63 3.59 -12.20
C GLY A 118 -0.96 4.20 -10.97
N LYS A 119 -1.20 5.48 -10.74
CA LYS A 119 -0.78 6.19 -9.52
C LYS A 119 -1.98 6.35 -8.61
N VAL A 120 -1.80 6.06 -7.33
CA VAL A 120 -2.81 6.24 -6.29
C VAL A 120 -2.23 7.14 -5.21
N GLU A 121 -2.74 8.35 -5.15
CA GLU A 121 -2.48 9.26 -4.04
C GLU A 121 -3.27 8.80 -2.81
N THR A 122 -2.59 8.81 -1.67
CA THR A 122 -3.15 8.43 -0.39
C THR A 122 -2.81 9.50 0.64
N ARG A 123 -3.51 9.46 1.78
CA ARG A 123 -3.20 10.29 2.95
C ARG A 123 -1.74 10.20 3.41
N TYR A 124 -1.04 9.09 3.14
CA TYR A 124 0.32 8.82 3.64
C TYR A 124 1.40 8.91 2.56
N GLY A 125 1.04 9.31 1.33
CA GLY A 125 1.94 9.31 0.18
C GLY A 125 1.33 8.64 -1.04
N THR A 126 2.17 8.36 -2.02
CA THR A 126 1.74 7.85 -3.34
C THR A 126 2.21 6.42 -3.56
N VAL A 127 1.34 5.57 -4.07
CA VAL A 127 1.70 4.26 -4.61
C VAL A 127 1.60 4.31 -6.12
N GLU A 128 2.71 4.01 -6.81
CA GLU A 128 2.76 3.88 -8.26
C GLU A 128 2.89 2.42 -8.66
N PHE A 129 1.86 1.93 -9.34
CA PHE A 129 1.81 0.60 -9.92
C PHE A 129 2.29 0.61 -11.37
N THR A 130 3.24 -0.25 -11.68
CA THR A 130 3.66 -0.55 -13.06
C THR A 130 3.34 -1.98 -13.42
N HIS A 131 2.55 -2.18 -14.48
CA HIS A 131 2.17 -3.49 -14.95
C HIS A 131 3.38 -4.32 -15.40
N THR A 132 3.34 -5.61 -15.09
CA THR A 132 4.24 -6.64 -15.60
C THR A 132 3.45 -7.88 -15.99
N SER A 133 3.74 -8.40 -17.18
CA SER A 133 3.22 -9.68 -17.68
C SER A 133 4.06 -10.88 -17.21
N ARG A 134 5.09 -10.67 -16.37
CA ARG A 134 5.93 -11.76 -15.86
C ARG A 134 5.12 -12.69 -14.95
N LYS A 135 5.01 -13.95 -15.37
CA LYS A 135 4.32 -15.01 -14.63
C LYS A 135 5.25 -15.92 -13.81
N LYS A 136 6.53 -15.97 -14.17
CA LYS A 136 7.54 -16.84 -13.54
C LYS A 136 8.54 -16.01 -12.75
N LEU A 137 8.13 -15.55 -11.58
CA LEU A 137 9.08 -15.01 -10.59
C LEU A 137 9.46 -16.12 -9.63
N THR A 138 10.72 -16.13 -9.24
CA THR A 138 11.30 -17.13 -8.33
C THR A 138 11.86 -16.46 -7.09
N GLU A 139 12.33 -17.25 -6.12
CA GLU A 139 13.02 -16.76 -4.92
C GLU A 139 14.33 -16.04 -5.23
N ALA A 140 14.90 -16.25 -6.43
CA ALA A 140 16.03 -15.50 -6.95
C ALA A 140 15.63 -14.09 -7.44
N ASP A 141 14.35 -13.85 -7.73
CA ASP A 141 13.84 -12.56 -8.18
C ASP A 141 13.28 -11.73 -7.03
N VAL A 142 12.53 -12.36 -6.12
CA VAL A 142 11.78 -11.69 -5.07
C VAL A 142 11.88 -12.44 -3.74
N TYR A 143 11.71 -11.71 -2.64
CA TYR A 143 11.60 -12.26 -1.28
C TYR A 143 10.43 -11.60 -0.56
N TYR A 144 9.83 -12.30 0.41
CA TYR A 144 8.77 -11.71 1.25
C TYR A 144 9.41 -10.94 2.41
N ASP A 145 9.03 -9.66 2.56
CA ASP A 145 9.42 -8.83 3.70
C ASP A 145 8.32 -8.93 4.79
N PRO A 146 8.58 -9.61 5.93
CA PRO A 146 7.59 -9.78 6.98
C PRO A 146 7.23 -8.46 7.70
N ASP A 147 8.15 -7.49 7.76
CA ASP A 147 7.91 -6.23 8.45
C ASP A 147 6.97 -5.32 7.65
N ALA A 148 7.20 -5.25 6.33
CA ALA A 148 6.36 -4.48 5.40
C ALA A 148 5.12 -5.27 4.91
N ARG A 149 5.11 -6.59 5.08
CA ARG A 149 4.05 -7.53 4.65
C ARG A 149 3.81 -7.49 3.13
N ILE A 150 4.88 -7.47 2.36
CA ILE A 150 4.83 -7.44 0.90
C ILE A 150 6.06 -8.13 0.32
N PHE A 151 5.96 -8.63 -0.92
CA PHE A 151 7.12 -9.07 -1.66
C PHE A 151 7.99 -7.88 -2.10
N ARG A 152 9.30 -8.08 -2.13
CA ARG A 152 10.30 -7.12 -2.60
C ARG A 152 11.19 -7.76 -3.65
N ALA A 153 11.60 -6.99 -4.65
CA ALA A 153 12.57 -7.42 -5.63
C ALA A 153 13.98 -7.51 -5.03
N ARG A 154 14.74 -8.55 -5.38
CA ARG A 154 16.19 -8.55 -5.18
C ARG A 154 16.85 -7.54 -6.12
N ALA A 155 18.05 -7.07 -5.77
CA ALA A 155 18.81 -6.07 -6.55
C ALA A 155 18.77 -6.31 -8.07
N LYS A 156 19.14 -7.52 -8.51
CA LYS A 156 19.17 -7.90 -9.94
C LYS A 156 17.79 -7.73 -10.62
N ARG A 157 16.71 -8.12 -9.94
CA ARG A 157 15.33 -7.97 -10.43
C ARG A 157 14.93 -6.49 -10.47
N ALA A 158 15.21 -5.73 -9.42
CA ALA A 158 14.88 -4.31 -9.34
C ALA A 158 15.56 -3.48 -10.44
N ILE A 159 16.85 -3.74 -10.71
CA ILE A 159 17.61 -3.13 -11.81
C ILE A 159 17.01 -3.52 -13.17
N ALA A 160 16.69 -4.80 -13.36
CA ALA A 160 16.10 -5.28 -14.59
C ALA A 160 14.70 -4.71 -14.83
N ASP A 161 13.91 -4.48 -13.77
CA ASP A 161 12.64 -3.77 -13.85
C ASP A 161 12.84 -2.32 -14.25
N LEU A 162 13.76 -1.60 -13.58
CA LEU A 162 14.09 -0.21 -13.86
C LEU A 162 14.45 0.01 -15.34
N LYS A 163 15.33 -0.85 -15.88
CA LYS A 163 15.70 -0.87 -17.30
C LYS A 163 14.49 -1.13 -18.20
N ARG A 164 13.69 -2.14 -17.88
CA ARG A 164 12.51 -2.54 -18.69
C ARG A 164 11.49 -1.42 -18.80
N VAL A 165 11.28 -0.66 -17.73
CA VAL A 165 10.29 0.43 -17.71
C VAL A 165 10.85 1.75 -18.25
N GLY A 166 12.11 1.77 -18.72
CA GLY A 166 12.74 2.93 -19.32
C GLY A 166 13.07 4.05 -18.33
N ARG A 167 13.28 3.74 -17.04
CA ARG A 167 13.63 4.73 -16.02
C ARG A 167 15.14 4.98 -15.96
N ASN A 168 15.55 6.08 -15.33
CA ASN A 168 16.94 6.52 -15.29
C ASN A 168 17.83 5.54 -14.51
N VAL A 169 18.72 4.86 -15.23
CA VAL A 169 19.67 3.88 -14.67
C VAL A 169 21.00 4.51 -14.22
N ASN A 170 21.25 5.77 -14.56
CA ASN A 170 22.53 6.43 -14.25
C ASN A 170 22.70 6.72 -12.75
N MET A 171 21.60 6.63 -11.98
CA MET A 171 21.61 6.80 -10.52
C MET A 171 22.14 5.57 -9.76
N ILE A 172 22.35 4.44 -10.47
CA ILE A 172 22.78 3.18 -9.88
C ILE A 172 24.26 3.26 -9.49
N ASN A 173 24.54 3.10 -8.20
CA ASN A 173 25.89 2.89 -7.71
C ASN A 173 26.36 1.47 -8.06
N LYS A 174 27.33 1.38 -8.97
CA LYS A 174 27.87 0.10 -9.47
C LYS A 174 28.76 -0.60 -8.44
N GLU A 175 29.33 0.12 -7.48
CA GLU A 175 30.19 -0.45 -6.45
C GLU A 175 29.40 -1.37 -5.50
N VAL A 176 28.14 -1.01 -5.22
CA VAL A 176 27.22 -1.78 -4.36
C VAL A 176 26.71 -3.07 -5.03
N ILE A 177 26.84 -3.21 -6.35
CA ILE A 177 26.29 -4.34 -7.11
C ILE A 177 27.25 -5.54 -7.18
N ASN A 178 28.53 -5.31 -6.90
CA ASN A 178 29.60 -6.30 -7.08
C ASN A 178 30.04 -7.02 -5.80
N ASP A 179 29.39 -6.73 -4.67
CA ASP A 179 29.48 -7.49 -3.41
C ASP A 179 28.26 -8.41 -3.23
#